data_AF-A0A1S8T8B0-F1
#
_entry.id   AF-A0A1S8T8B0-F1
#
_cell.length_a   1.000
_cell.length_b   1.000
_cell.length_c   1.000
_cell.angle_alpha   90.00
_cell.angle_beta   90.00
_cell.angle_gamma   90.00
#
_symmetry.space_group_name_H-M   'P 1'
#
loop_
_entity.id
_entity.type
_entity.pdbx_description
1 polymer ?
#
loop_
_entity_poly.entity_id
_entity_poly.type
_entity_poly.pdbx_seq_one_letter_code
_entity_poly.pdbx_strand_id
1 'polypeptide(L)'
;MKEDIEEKIKAFCKKSNMKIDKLSINTTEKGYVATDGYTSIMFDKKGKISSLPMHKLYGNNMTSFVGSGLSIYLYVIATLFIVGIIYKILK
;
A
#
# COMPACT_ATOMS: atom_id res chain seq x y z
N MET A 1 15.93 24.42 4.46
CA MET A 1 14.93 23.84 5.39
C MET A 1 14.45 22.44 4.97
N LYS A 2 14.26 22.16 3.67
CA LYS A 2 13.93 20.81 3.14
C LYS A 2 15.11 19.82 3.22
N GLU A 3 16.32 20.26 2.85
CA GLU A 3 17.53 19.42 2.87
C GLU A 3 17.85 18.85 4.26
N ASP A 4 17.64 19.66 5.29
CA ASP A 4 17.83 19.31 6.70
C ASP A 4 16.89 18.18 7.18
N ILE A 5 15.70 18.08 6.58
CA ILE A 5 14.72 17.04 6.89
C ILE A 5 15.06 15.74 6.15
N GLU A 6 15.46 15.83 4.88
CA GLU A 6 15.91 14.66 4.13
C GLU A 6 17.14 14.01 4.74
N GLU A 7 18.13 14.78 5.20
CA GLU A 7 19.29 14.23 5.91
C GLU A 7 18.90 13.50 7.20
N LYS A 8 17.97 14.07 7.98
CA LYS A 8 17.44 13.42 9.19
C LYS A 8 16.74 12.10 8.87
N ILE A 9 15.94 12.07 7.80
CA ILE A 9 15.26 10.87 7.33
C ILE A 9 16.29 9.82 6.88
N LYS A 10 17.29 10.20 6.08
CA LYS A 10 18.36 9.29 5.63
C LYS A 10 19.16 8.71 6.80
N ALA A 11 19.53 9.54 7.78
CA ALA A 11 20.23 9.11 8.98
C ALA A 11 19.40 8.10 9.79
N PHE A 12 18.10 8.34 9.91
CA PHE A 12 17.19 7.41 10.57
C PHE A 12 17.08 6.09 9.81
N CYS A 13 16.82 6.12 8.49
CA CYS A 13 16.75 4.94 7.65
C CYS A 13 18.04 4.10 7.71
N LYS A 14 19.20 4.75 7.80
CA LYS A 14 20.51 4.09 7.96
C LYS A 14 20.60 3.36 9.31
N LYS A 15 20.12 3.99 10.39
CA LYS A 15 20.05 3.37 11.72
C LYS A 15 19.04 2.21 11.78
N SER A 16 17.96 2.31 11.01
CA SER A 16 16.92 1.27 10.90
C SER A 16 17.25 0.14 9.91
N ASN A 17 18.50 0.07 9.45
CA ASN A 17 18.98 -1.01 8.57
C ASN A 17 18.23 -1.12 7.23
N MET A 18 17.68 0.00 6.73
CA MET A 18 17.09 0.08 5.39
C MET A 18 18.19 0.14 4.32
N LYS A 19 17.89 -0.36 3.12
CA LYS A 19 18.83 -0.33 1.99
C LYS A 19 18.94 1.09 1.42
N ILE A 20 19.96 1.82 1.87
CA ILE A 20 20.18 3.22 1.47
C ILE A 20 20.34 3.38 -0.04
N ASP A 21 20.96 2.41 -0.72
CA ASP A 21 21.18 2.43 -2.17
C ASP A 21 19.88 2.41 -2.98
N LYS A 22 18.78 1.96 -2.37
CA LYS A 22 17.44 1.89 -2.96
C LYS A 22 16.44 2.82 -2.28
N LEU A 23 16.92 3.71 -1.40
CA LEU A 23 16.07 4.59 -0.62
C LEU A 23 15.52 5.72 -1.49
N SER A 24 14.20 5.76 -1.63
CA SER A 24 13.45 6.85 -2.26
C SER A 24 12.66 7.60 -1.19
N ILE A 25 12.76 8.93 -1.17
CA ILE A 25 12.00 9.79 -0.25
C ILE A 25 11.00 10.59 -1.07
N ASN A 26 9.72 10.34 -0.85
CA ASN A 26 8.63 11.04 -1.53
C ASN A 26 7.93 11.99 -0.55
N THR A 27 7.61 13.20 -1.01
CA THR A 27 6.84 14.17 -0.22
C THR A 27 5.34 13.89 -0.37
N THR A 28 4.58 13.98 0.71
CA THR A 28 3.12 13.83 0.75
C THR A 28 2.49 15.01 1.51
N GLU A 29 1.18 15.20 1.42
CA GLU A 29 0.48 16.29 2.13
C GLU A 29 0.66 16.24 3.66
N LYS A 30 0.84 15.03 4.19
CA LYS A 30 1.00 14.76 5.63
C LYS A 30 2.47 14.80 6.07
N GLY A 31 3.43 14.72 5.16
CA GLY A 31 4.86 14.72 5.49
C GLY A 31 5.72 14.06 4.42
N TYR A 32 6.51 13.05 4.78
CA TYR A 32 7.45 12.37 3.90
C TYR A 32 7.31 10.86 4.02
N VAL A 33 7.54 10.13 2.95
CA VAL A 33 7.55 8.67 2.92
C VAL A 33 8.90 8.22 2.40
N ALA A 34 9.67 7.50 3.21
CA ALA A 34 10.92 6.88 2.79
C ALA A 34 10.69 5.39 2.52
N THR A 35 11.11 4.88 1.36
CA THR A 35 10.97 3.47 0.99
C THR A 35 12.27 2.94 0.41
N ASP A 36 12.68 1.73 0.79
CA ASP A 36 13.82 1.03 0.17
C ASP A 36 13.38 -0.03 -0.86
N GLY A 37 12.10 0.01 -1.25
CA GLY A 37 11.46 -0.96 -2.12
C GLY A 37 10.96 -2.22 -1.41
N TYR A 38 11.26 -2.40 -0.13
CA TYR A 38 10.81 -3.53 0.70
C TYR A 38 10.11 -3.07 1.98
N THR A 39 10.61 -2.01 2.60
CA THR A 39 10.04 -1.38 3.79
C THR A 39 9.79 0.10 3.50
N SER A 40 8.66 0.60 3.96
CA SER A 40 8.28 2.00 3.86
C SER A 40 8.03 2.58 5.25
N ILE A 41 8.53 3.78 5.51
CA ILE A 41 8.35 4.50 6.78
C ILE A 41 7.83 5.90 6.46
N MET A 42 6.74 6.28 7.10
CA MET A 42 6.19 7.63 7.05
C MET A 42 6.77 8.50 8.16
N PHE A 43 7.10 9.73 7.78
CA PHE A 43 7.57 10.79 8.63
C PHE A 43 6.63 11.99 8.52
N ASP A 44 6.45 12.70 9.62
CA ASP A 44 5.74 13.98 9.65
C ASP A 44 6.55 15.09 8.98
N LYS A 45 5.92 16.26 8.79
CA LYS A 45 6.56 17.47 8.22
C LYS A 45 7.82 17.93 8.95
N LYS A 46 8.03 17.47 10.20
CA LYS A 46 9.22 17.78 11.03
C LYS A 46 10.31 16.71 10.94
N GLY A 47 10.14 15.66 10.12
CA GLY A 47 11.09 14.54 10.01
C GLY A 47 11.03 13.53 11.16
N LYS A 48 9.97 13.59 11.99
CA LYS A 48 9.70 12.58 13.03
C LYS A 48 8.92 11.42 12.43
N ILE A 49 9.19 10.20 12.90
CA ILE A 49 8.45 9.01 12.49
C ILE A 49 6.99 9.18 12.90
N SER A 50 6.08 9.06 11.94
CA SER A 50 4.63 9.11 12.17
C SER A 50 3.94 7.76 11.96
N SER A 51 4.68 6.74 11.53
CA SER A 51 4.15 5.39 11.30
C SER A 51 5.15 4.29 11.65
N LEU A 52 4.65 3.11 11.94
CA LEU A 52 5.46 1.90 12.05
C LEU A 52 6.00 1.50 10.65
N PRO A 53 7.17 0.84 10.58
CA PRO A 53 7.71 0.34 9.31
C PRO A 53 6.73 -0.62 8.65
N MET A 54 6.22 -0.23 7.47
CA MET A 54 5.32 -1.05 6.68
C MET A 54 6.11 -1.88 5.68
N HIS A 55 5.94 -3.18 5.77
CA HIS A 55 6.56 -4.12 4.87
C HIS A 55 5.75 -4.27 3.58
N LYS A 56 6.42 -4.28 2.41
CA LYS A 56 5.78 -4.36 1.09
C LYS A 56 4.90 -5.60 0.94
N LEU A 57 5.32 -6.74 1.49
CA LEU A 57 4.52 -7.98 1.52
C LEU A 57 3.20 -7.82 2.28
N TYR A 58 3.12 -6.93 3.27
CA TYR A 58 1.91 -6.74 4.06
C TYR A 58 0.79 -6.08 3.24
N GLY A 59 1.14 -5.08 2.42
CA GLY A 59 0.20 -4.49 1.48
C GLY A 59 -0.21 -5.47 0.38
N ASN A 60 0.76 -6.13 -0.23
CA ASN A 60 0.53 -6.95 -1.44
C ASN A 60 -0.34 -8.20 -1.16
N ASN A 61 -0.12 -8.86 -0.02
CA ASN A 61 -0.90 -10.07 0.33
C ASN A 61 -2.34 -9.72 0.70
N MET A 62 -2.57 -8.56 1.34
CA MET A 62 -3.90 -8.13 1.74
C MET A 62 -4.73 -7.67 0.53
N THR A 63 -4.13 -6.95 -0.43
CA THR A 63 -4.82 -6.54 -1.66
C THR A 63 -5.16 -7.73 -2.56
N SER A 64 -4.26 -8.71 -2.68
CA SER A 64 -4.51 -9.91 -3.49
C SER A 64 -5.68 -10.75 -2.94
N PHE A 65 -5.76 -10.90 -1.61
CA PHE A 65 -6.84 -11.67 -0.98
C PHE A 65 -8.21 -11.01 -1.15
N VAL A 66 -8.28 -9.68 -0.99
CA VAL A 66 -9.53 -8.91 -1.15
C VAL A 66 -9.99 -8.91 -2.62
N GLY A 67 -9.06 -8.78 -3.58
CA GLY A 67 -9.37 -8.81 -5.01
C GLY A 67 -9.96 -10.15 -5.47
N SER A 68 -9.40 -11.27 -5.00
CA SER A 68 -9.93 -12.60 -5.32
C SER A 68 -11.32 -12.82 -4.73
N GLY A 69 -11.57 -12.41 -3.47
CA GLY A 69 -12.89 -12.53 -2.84
C GLY A 69 -14.00 -11.76 -3.56
N LEU A 70 -13.72 -10.51 -3.96
CA LEU A 70 -14.67 -9.68 -4.70
C LEU A 70 -15.01 -10.25 -6.09
N SER A 71 -14.02 -10.82 -6.78
CA SER A 71 -14.23 -11.39 -8.12
C SER A 71 -15.16 -12.61 -8.10
N ILE A 72 -15.03 -13.48 -7.10
CA ILE A 72 -15.88 -14.66 -6.94
C ILE A 72 -17.32 -14.23 -6.62
N TYR A 73 -17.49 -13.24 -5.75
CA TYR A 73 -18.81 -12.72 -5.37
C TYR A 73 -19.57 -12.16 -6.58
N LEU A 74 -18.90 -11.36 -7.42
CA LEU A 74 -19.49 -10.82 -8.65
C LEU A 74 -19.88 -11.92 -9.65
N TYR A 75 -19.05 -12.97 -9.77
CA TYR A 75 -19.33 -14.08 -10.65
C TYR A 75 -20.63 -14.80 -10.26
N VAL A 76 -20.81 -15.11 -8.97
CA VAL A 76 -22.02 -15.79 -8.45
C VAL A 76 -23.29 -14.97 -8.70
N ILE A 77 -23.23 -13.65 -8.49
CA ILE A 77 -24.39 -12.77 -8.76
C ILE A 77 -24.74 -12.77 -10.25
N ALA A 78 -23.74 -12.69 -11.12
CA ALA A 78 -23.96 -12.71 -12.57
C ALA A 78 -24.60 -14.03 -13.03
N THR A 79 -24.15 -15.18 -12.51
CA THR A 79 -24.75 -16.48 -12.85
C THR A 79 -26.20 -16.57 -12.37
N LEU A 80 -26.52 -16.11 -11.17
CA LEU A 80 -27.89 -16.08 -10.65
C LEU A 80 -28.81 -15.21 -11.50
N PHE A 81 -28.31 -14.04 -11.95
CA PHE A 81 -29.06 -13.16 -12.85
C PHE A 81 -29.32 -13.83 -14.22
N ILE A 82 -28.31 -14.46 -14.81
CA ILE A 82 -28.44 -15.13 -16.10
C ILE A 82 -29.43 -16.30 -16.01
N VAL A 83 -29.33 -17.13 -14.96
CA VAL A 83 -30.25 -18.25 -14.73
C VAL A 83 -31.69 -17.75 -14.50
N GLY A 84 -31.87 -16.67 -13.73
CA GLY A 84 -33.19 -16.06 -13.50
C GLY A 84 -33.82 -15.50 -14.78
N ILE A 85 -33.02 -14.88 -15.65
CA ILE A 85 -33.48 -14.36 -16.95
C ILE A 85 -33.86 -15.52 -17.88
N ILE A 86 -33.02 -16.55 -18.00
CA ILE A 86 -33.31 -17.72 -18.84
C ILE A 86 -34.58 -18.42 -18.36
N TYR A 87 -34.73 -18.63 -17.05
CA TYR A 87 -35.93 -19.23 -16.47
C TYR A 87 -37.20 -18.42 -16.74
N LYS A 88 -37.10 -17.09 -16.76
CA LYS A 88 -38.22 -16.18 -17.09
C LYS A 88 -38.57 -16.18 -18.58
N ILE A 89 -37.62 -16.44 -19.46
CA ILE A 89 -37.84 -16.52 -20.92
C ILE A 89 -38.39 -17.89 -21.33
N LEU A 90 -38.00 -18.97 -20.64
CA LEU A 90 -38.43 -20.33 -20.93
C LEU A 90 -39.84 -20.67 -20.39
N LYS A 91 -40.40 -19.82 -19.51
CA LYS A 91 -41.72 -19.98 -18.88
C LYS A 91 -42.72 -19.03 -19.52
#